data_AF-U1JBP6-F1
#
_entry.id   AF-U1JBP6-F1
#
_cell.length_a   1.000
_cell.length_b   1.000
_cell.length_c   1.000
_cell.angle_alpha   90.00
_cell.angle_beta   90.00
_cell.angle_gamma   90.00
#
_symmetry.space_group_name_H-M   'P 1'
#
loop_
_entity.id
_entity.type
_entity.pdbx_description
1 polymer ?
#
loop_
_entity_poly.entity_id
_entity_poly.type
_entity_poly.pdbx_seq_one_letter_code
_entity_poly.pdbx_strand_id
1 'polypeptide(L)'
;MVLSFLLNLFFYVSGLSQKASLLLASGVMATSYFISNHLIDLTNATSILYIEWAIYDLLTIAFIVIIHKCFSLTYSCAVKYVFAGLTINILLFLSLYTDLVLLGKPEHWWFWDFFSVGINTIDIIIVCVLIVNRDFLWLVRLQHKIFRTSATQ
;
A
#
# COMPACT_ATOMS: atom_id res chain seq x y z
N MET A 1 -2.31 -9.99 -0.70
CA MET A 1 -3.53 -9.19 -0.43
C MET A 1 -4.82 -10.02 -0.31
N VAL A 2 -5.11 -10.96 -1.20
CA VAL A 2 -6.36 -11.77 -1.14
C VAL A 2 -6.48 -12.57 0.18
N LEU A 3 -5.40 -13.23 0.61
CA LEU A 3 -5.37 -13.98 1.87
C LEU A 3 -5.77 -13.11 3.08
N SER A 4 -5.18 -11.91 3.20
CA SER A 4 -5.50 -11.00 4.30
C SER A 4 -6.97 -10.53 4.25
N PHE A 5 -7.55 -10.37 3.07
CA PHE A 5 -8.97 -10.04 2.94
C PHE A 5 -9.87 -11.20 3.38
N LEU A 6 -9.61 -12.41 2.88
CA LEU A 6 -10.41 -13.60 3.23
C LEU A 6 -10.35 -13.89 4.73
N LEU A 7 -9.18 -13.73 5.35
CA LEU A 7 -9.04 -13.89 6.79
C LEU A 7 -9.84 -12.84 7.57
N ASN A 8 -9.77 -11.57 7.16
CA ASN A 8 -10.56 -10.51 7.80
C ASN A 8 -12.07 -10.69 7.59
N LEU A 9 -12.49 -11.19 6.43
CA LEU A 9 -13.87 -11.54 6.14
C LEU A 9 -14.34 -12.69 7.05
N PHE A 10 -13.52 -13.73 7.20
CA PHE A 10 -13.79 -14.83 8.11
C PHE A 10 -13.93 -14.32 9.56
N PHE A 11 -12.99 -13.52 10.05
CA PHE A 11 -13.09 -12.97 11.41
C PHE A 11 -14.31 -12.07 11.60
N TYR A 12 -14.73 -11.36 10.57
CA TYR A 12 -15.94 -10.53 10.62
C TYR A 12 -17.22 -11.37 10.68
N VAL A 13 -17.35 -12.38 9.80
CA VAL A 13 -18.52 -13.28 9.76
C VAL A 13 -18.59 -14.15 11.01
N SER A 14 -17.46 -14.62 11.53
CA SER A 14 -17.39 -15.43 12.75
C SER A 14 -17.53 -14.61 14.04
N GLY A 15 -17.68 -13.28 13.95
CA GLY A 15 -17.81 -12.40 15.12
C GLY A 15 -16.53 -12.25 15.97
N LEU A 16 -15.39 -12.77 15.50
CA LEU A 16 -14.09 -12.71 16.17
C LEU A 16 -13.46 -11.31 16.08
N SER A 17 -13.80 -10.53 15.05
CA SER A 17 -13.38 -9.13 14.94
C SER A 17 -14.44 -8.29 14.23
N GLN A 18 -14.90 -7.20 14.84
CA GLN A 18 -15.89 -6.29 14.24
C GLN A 18 -15.27 -5.00 13.65
N LYS A 19 -14.00 -5.06 13.22
CA LYS A 19 -13.28 -3.89 12.73
C LYS A 19 -13.58 -3.65 11.24
N ALA A 20 -14.70 -2.97 10.95
CA ALA A 20 -15.13 -2.65 9.59
C ALA A 20 -14.06 -1.90 8.76
N SER A 21 -13.30 -0.98 9.38
CA SER A 21 -12.17 -0.28 8.72
C SER A 21 -11.12 -1.25 8.17
N LEU A 22 -10.79 -2.30 8.92
CA LEU A 22 -9.80 -3.30 8.52
C LEU A 22 -10.31 -4.17 7.37
N LEU A 23 -11.56 -4.64 7.48
CA LEU A 23 -12.20 -5.45 6.45
C LEU A 23 -12.25 -4.68 5.12
N LEU A 24 -12.72 -3.44 5.15
CA LEU A 24 -12.84 -2.60 3.96
C LEU A 24 -11.48 -2.30 3.34
N ALA A 25 -10.49 -1.91 4.13
CA ALA A 25 -9.15 -1.66 3.61
C ALA A 25 -8.53 -2.91 2.99
N SER A 26 -8.64 -4.08 3.64
CA SER A 26 -8.13 -5.33 3.08
C SER A 26 -8.87 -5.74 1.80
N GLY A 27 -10.18 -5.49 1.71
CA GLY A 27 -10.99 -5.75 0.53
C GLY A 27 -10.59 -4.85 -0.65
N VAL A 28 -10.47 -3.55 -0.42
CA VAL A 28 -10.00 -2.58 -1.43
C VAL A 28 -8.60 -2.94 -1.93
N MET A 29 -7.69 -3.29 -1.03
CA MET A 29 -6.34 -3.74 -1.40
C MET A 29 -6.38 -5.02 -2.24
N ALA A 30 -7.21 -6.00 -1.88
CA ALA A 30 -7.35 -7.24 -2.64
C ALA A 30 -7.93 -6.99 -4.04
N THR A 31 -8.95 -6.13 -4.16
CA THR A 31 -9.54 -5.79 -5.47
C THR A 31 -8.58 -4.98 -6.33
N SER A 32 -7.84 -4.04 -5.75
CA SER A 32 -6.86 -3.24 -6.48
C SER A 32 -5.77 -4.12 -7.10
N TYR A 33 -5.19 -5.03 -6.32
CA TYR A 33 -4.18 -5.98 -6.83
C TYR A 33 -4.74 -6.93 -7.88
N PHE A 34 -5.98 -7.40 -7.70
CA PHE A 34 -6.63 -8.27 -8.68
C PHE A 34 -6.84 -7.54 -10.01
N ILE A 35 -7.37 -6.32 -9.97
CA ILE A 35 -7.61 -5.49 -11.15
C ILE A 35 -6.29 -5.14 -11.83
N SER A 36 -5.31 -4.64 -11.09
CA SER A 36 -4.00 -4.25 -11.60
C SER A 36 -3.31 -5.42 -12.33
N ASN A 37 -3.29 -6.61 -11.74
CA ASN A 37 -2.63 -7.78 -12.34
C ASN A 37 -3.36 -8.36 -13.56
N HIS A 38 -4.66 -8.09 -13.72
CA HIS A 38 -5.44 -8.55 -14.87
C HIS A 38 -5.55 -7.52 -15.99
N LEU A 39 -5.52 -6.23 -15.66
CA LEU A 39 -5.65 -5.14 -16.64
C LEU A 39 -4.29 -4.69 -17.18
N ILE A 40 -3.22 -4.83 -16.41
CA ILE A 40 -1.89 -4.43 -16.84
C ILE A 40 -1.28 -5.58 -17.63
N ASP A 41 -0.90 -5.30 -18.86
CA ASP A 41 -0.25 -6.27 -19.71
C ASP A 41 1.23 -6.40 -19.32
N LEU A 42 1.54 -7.35 -18.44
CA LEU A 42 2.91 -7.67 -18.04
C LEU A 42 3.77 -8.20 -19.21
N THR A 43 3.17 -8.58 -20.35
CA THR A 43 3.94 -9.11 -21.49
C THR A 43 4.60 -8.01 -22.31
N ASN A 44 4.10 -6.78 -22.22
CA ASN A 44 4.69 -5.59 -22.85
C ASN A 44 5.28 -4.66 -21.79
N ALA A 45 6.39 -5.09 -21.19
CA ALA A 45 7.13 -4.33 -20.17
C ALA A 45 7.75 -3.05 -20.75
N THR A 46 6.92 -2.02 -20.91
CA THR A 46 7.35 -0.67 -21.28
C THR A 46 7.53 0.17 -20.03
N SER A 47 8.32 1.23 -20.11
CA SER A 47 8.51 2.16 -18.99
C SER A 47 7.20 2.80 -18.48
N ILE A 48 6.15 2.81 -19.31
CA ILE A 48 4.81 3.30 -18.96
C ILE A 48 4.17 2.48 -17.83
N LEU A 49 4.50 1.20 -17.74
CA LEU A 49 3.96 0.27 -16.74
C LEU A 49 4.17 0.75 -15.30
N TYR A 50 5.32 1.39 -15.01
CA TYR A 50 5.61 1.92 -13.66
C TYR A 50 4.75 3.13 -13.31
N ILE A 51 4.38 3.97 -14.30
CA ILE A 51 3.42 5.06 -14.09
C ILE A 51 2.03 4.48 -13.81
N GLU A 52 1.61 3.46 -14.56
CA GLU A 52 0.31 2.82 -14.34
C GLU A 52 0.22 2.27 -12.92
N TRP A 53 1.23 1.54 -12.45
CA TRP A 53 1.31 1.07 -11.07
C TRP A 53 1.22 2.20 -10.04
N ALA A 54 1.93 3.31 -10.24
CA ALA A 54 1.82 4.48 -9.37
C ALA A 54 0.40 5.08 -9.34
N ILE A 55 -0.28 5.12 -10.50
CA ILE A 55 -1.66 5.62 -10.60
C ILE A 55 -2.62 4.67 -9.86
N TYR A 56 -2.48 3.36 -10.01
CA TYR A 56 -3.31 2.39 -9.29
C TYR A 56 -3.16 2.49 -7.77
N ASP A 57 -1.93 2.67 -7.27
CA ASP A 57 -1.70 2.88 -5.84
C ASP A 57 -2.35 4.19 -5.36
N LEU A 58 -2.24 5.27 -6.14
CA LEU A 58 -2.89 6.55 -5.82
C LEU A 58 -4.42 6.43 -5.79
N LEU A 59 -5.01 5.74 -6.78
CA LEU A 59 -6.44 5.46 -6.82
C LEU A 59 -6.88 4.61 -5.64
N THR A 60 -6.05 3.65 -5.21
CA THR A 60 -6.31 2.79 -4.05
C THR A 60 -6.37 3.62 -2.77
N ILE A 61 -5.38 4.50 -2.54
CA ILE A 61 -5.39 5.43 -1.41
C ILE A 61 -6.66 6.29 -1.42
N ALA A 62 -6.97 6.90 -2.58
CA ALA A 62 -8.16 7.75 -2.72
C ALA A 62 -9.45 6.99 -2.40
N PHE A 63 -9.58 5.76 -2.88
CA PHE A 63 -10.77 4.94 -2.65
C PHE A 63 -10.91 4.53 -1.18
N ILE A 64 -9.81 4.17 -0.50
CA ILE A 64 -9.82 3.90 0.94
C ILE A 64 -10.29 5.14 1.71
N VAL A 65 -9.79 6.34 1.37
CA VAL A 65 -10.20 7.60 2.01
C VAL A 65 -11.68 7.90 1.78
N ILE A 66 -12.16 7.76 0.54
CA ILE A 66 -13.57 7.99 0.19
C ILE A 66 -14.48 7.05 0.98
N ILE A 67 -14.18 5.75 1.01
CA ILE A 67 -14.97 4.76 1.75
C ILE A 67 -14.96 5.09 3.25
N HIS A 68 -13.80 5.38 3.84
CA HIS A 68 -13.73 5.71 5.26
C HIS A 68 -14.53 6.97 5.61
N LYS A 69 -14.55 7.97 4.72
CA LYS A 69 -15.37 9.17 4.86
C LYS A 69 -16.86 8.88 4.70
N CYS A 70 -17.27 8.09 3.71
CA CYS A 70 -18.66 7.72 3.47
C CYS A 70 -19.28 6.94 4.63
N PHE A 71 -18.50 6.06 5.27
CA PHE A 71 -18.94 5.24 6.41
C PHE A 71 -18.54 5.82 7.78
N SER A 72 -17.97 7.02 7.83
CA SER A 72 -17.50 7.68 9.06
C SER A 72 -16.61 6.78 9.95
N LEU A 73 -15.74 5.99 9.32
CA LEU A 73 -14.91 5.00 9.99
C LEU A 73 -13.59 5.62 10.50
N THR A 74 -13.19 5.23 11.71
CA THR A 74 -11.87 5.58 12.22
C THR A 74 -10.80 4.72 11.58
N TYR A 75 -9.67 5.33 11.21
CA TYR A 75 -8.55 4.62 10.60
C TYR A 75 -7.89 3.67 11.61
N SER A 76 -7.96 2.37 11.33
CA SER A 76 -7.22 1.37 12.11
C SER A 76 -5.71 1.49 11.88
N CYS A 77 -4.93 0.85 12.75
CA CYS A 77 -3.47 0.83 12.63
C CYS A 77 -3.03 0.30 11.25
N ALA A 78 -3.68 -0.76 10.77
CA ALA A 78 -3.40 -1.30 9.45
C ALA A 78 -3.60 -0.31 8.32
N VAL A 79 -4.66 0.51 8.36
CA VAL A 79 -4.90 1.50 7.30
C VAL A 79 -3.80 2.56 7.24
N LYS A 80 -3.25 2.96 8.39
CA LYS A 80 -2.12 3.89 8.44
C LYS A 80 -0.87 3.31 7.78
N TYR A 81 -0.61 2.02 8.00
CA TYR A 81 0.49 1.32 7.34
C TYR A 81 0.25 1.12 5.85
N VAL A 82 -1.00 0.86 5.43
CA VAL A 82 -1.36 0.80 4.01
C VAL A 82 -1.07 2.14 3.33
N PHE A 83 -1.47 3.26 3.93
CA PHE A 83 -1.15 4.57 3.37
C PHE A 83 0.36 4.82 3.27
N ALA A 84 1.11 4.50 4.33
CA ALA A 84 2.56 4.66 4.31
C ALA A 84 3.21 3.78 3.23
N GLY A 85 2.84 2.50 3.17
CA GLY A 85 3.38 1.55 2.20
C GLY A 85 3.07 1.93 0.76
N LEU A 86 1.80 2.22 0.43
CA LEU A 86 1.41 2.67 -0.91
C LEU A 86 2.09 3.98 -1.29
N THR A 87 2.28 4.90 -0.35
CA THR A 87 3.02 6.15 -0.63
C THR A 87 4.47 5.87 -0.99
N ILE A 88 5.14 4.95 -0.26
CA ILE A 88 6.52 4.56 -0.57
C ILE A 88 6.58 3.83 -1.91
N ASN A 89 5.62 2.94 -2.22
CA ASN A 89 5.52 2.27 -3.51
C ASN A 89 5.40 3.27 -4.66
N ILE A 90 4.50 4.26 -4.56
CA ILE A 90 4.37 5.34 -5.55
C ILE A 90 5.72 6.05 -5.78
N LEU A 91 6.43 6.40 -4.71
CA LEU A 91 7.74 7.07 -4.83
C LEU A 91 8.78 6.18 -5.53
N LEU A 92 8.79 4.88 -5.22
CA LEU A 92 9.68 3.92 -5.87
C LEU A 92 9.36 3.76 -7.36
N PHE A 93 8.08 3.63 -7.72
CA PHE A 93 7.63 3.55 -9.11
C PHE A 93 8.00 4.80 -9.91
N LEU A 94 7.78 5.99 -9.35
CA LEU A 94 8.14 7.26 -9.98
C LEU A 94 9.66 7.43 -10.12
N SER A 95 10.43 6.96 -9.14
CA SER A 95 11.89 6.98 -9.19
C SER A 95 12.41 6.07 -10.30
N LEU A 96 11.87 4.87 -10.43
CA LEU A 96 12.24 3.95 -11.52
C LEU A 96 11.81 4.45 -12.89
N TYR A 97 10.63 5.06 -13.00
CA TYR A 97 10.21 5.72 -14.23
C TYR A 97 11.17 6.84 -14.64
N THR A 98 11.57 7.68 -13.68
CA THR A 98 12.54 8.77 -13.91
C THR A 98 13.89 8.21 -14.37
N ASP A 99 14.37 7.14 -13.74
CA ASP A 99 15.63 6.50 -14.10
C ASP A 99 15.61 5.92 -15.53
N LEU A 100 14.51 5.27 -15.90
CA LEU A 100 14.32 4.67 -17.21
C LEU A 100 14.14 5.70 -18.33
N VAL A 101 13.27 6.69 -18.12
CA VAL A 101 12.81 7.59 -19.19
C VAL A 101 13.60 8.89 -19.23
N LEU A 102 13.83 9.53 -18.09
CA LEU A 102 14.44 10.85 -18.03
C LEU A 102 15.97 10.77 -18.00
N LEU A 103 16.53 9.81 -17.27
CA LEU A 103 17.98 9.58 -17.22
C LEU A 103 18.47 8.66 -18.34
N GLY A 104 17.56 8.01 -19.07
CA GLY A 104 17.89 7.15 -20.21
C GLY A 104 18.80 5.98 -19.82
N LYS A 105 18.61 5.40 -18.63
CA LYS A 105 19.36 4.24 -18.14
C LYS A 105 18.50 2.98 -18.23
N PRO A 106 18.36 2.37 -19.42
CA PRO A 106 17.63 1.12 -19.58
C PRO A 106 18.40 -0.09 -19.02
N GLU A 107 19.69 0.07 -18.72
CA GLU A 107 20.53 -0.99 -18.21
C GLU A 107 20.26 -1.28 -16.73
N HIS A 108 20.23 -2.56 -16.39
CA HIS A 108 20.07 -3.02 -15.02
C HIS A 108 21.25 -2.54 -14.16
N TRP A 109 20.94 -1.91 -13.04
CA TRP A 109 21.92 -1.48 -12.03
C TRP A 109 21.31 -1.58 -10.63
N TRP A 110 22.10 -1.32 -9.58
CA TRP A 110 21.71 -1.60 -8.19
C TRP A 110 20.34 -1.03 -7.78
N PHE A 111 19.92 0.08 -8.38
CA PHE A 111 18.62 0.70 -8.08
C PHE A 111 17.44 -0.20 -8.46
N TRP A 112 17.55 -0.99 -9.52
CA TRP A 112 16.51 -1.92 -9.95
C TRP A 112 16.33 -3.06 -8.96
N ASP A 113 17.44 -3.59 -8.45
CA ASP A 113 17.42 -4.61 -7.39
C ASP A 113 16.83 -4.02 -6.10
N PHE A 114 17.25 -2.81 -5.73
CA PHE A 114 16.70 -2.08 -4.58
C PHE A 114 15.20 -1.83 -4.72
N PHE A 115 14.75 -1.41 -5.90
CA PHE A 115 13.34 -1.22 -6.21
C PHE A 115 12.55 -2.52 -6.07
N SER A 116 13.03 -3.61 -6.68
CA SER A 116 12.36 -4.92 -6.66
C SER A 116 12.23 -5.46 -5.23
N VAL A 117 13.32 -5.43 -4.47
CA VAL A 117 13.31 -5.83 -3.05
C VAL A 117 12.42 -4.90 -2.23
N GLY A 118 12.46 -3.59 -2.50
CA GLY A 118 11.69 -2.55 -1.81
C GLY A 118 10.19 -2.78 -1.91
N ILE A 119 9.65 -2.85 -3.14
CA ILE A 119 8.22 -3.07 -3.38
C ILE A 119 7.74 -4.37 -2.73
N ASN A 120 8.45 -5.49 -2.95
CA ASN A 120 8.07 -6.77 -2.36
C ASN A 120 8.10 -6.76 -0.83
N THR A 121 9.09 -6.09 -0.23
CA THR A 121 9.20 -5.97 1.23
C THR A 121 8.03 -5.15 1.80
N ILE A 122 7.69 -4.04 1.15
CA ILE A 122 6.57 -3.19 1.56
C ILE A 122 5.24 -3.96 1.46
N ASP A 123 5.05 -4.72 0.40
CA ASP A 123 3.85 -5.53 0.19
C ASP A 123 3.69 -6.61 1.27
N ILE A 124 4.77 -7.30 1.62
CA ILE A 124 4.78 -8.26 2.73
C ILE A 124 4.42 -7.56 4.04
N ILE A 125 5.01 -6.39 4.33
CA ILE A 125 4.70 -5.60 5.52
C ILE A 125 3.20 -5.26 5.54
N ILE A 126 2.64 -4.74 4.44
CA ILE A 126 1.21 -4.39 4.35
C ILE A 126 0.33 -5.62 4.63
N VAL A 127 0.62 -6.77 4.03
CA VAL A 127 -0.13 -8.02 4.29
C VAL A 127 -0.05 -8.41 5.76
N CYS A 128 1.14 -8.37 6.37
CA CYS A 128 1.33 -8.67 7.78
C CYS A 128 0.51 -7.74 8.69
N VAL A 129 0.50 -6.42 8.43
CA VAL A 129 -0.31 -5.50 9.25
C VAL A 129 -1.80 -5.68 9.01
N LEU A 130 -2.24 -6.01 7.79
CA LEU A 130 -3.64 -6.29 7.52
C LEU A 130 -4.13 -7.55 8.25
N ILE A 131 -3.24 -8.51 8.53
CA ILE A 131 -3.57 -9.72 9.31
C ILE A 131 -3.55 -9.43 10.82
N VAL A 132 -2.47 -8.80 11.31
CA VAL A 132 -2.24 -8.64 12.75
C VAL A 132 -2.97 -7.42 13.32
N ASN A 133 -3.17 -6.38 12.50
CA ASN A 133 -3.70 -5.07 12.87
C ASN A 133 -3.06 -4.48 14.14
N ARG A 134 -1.73 -4.60 14.23
CA ARG A 134 -0.91 -4.12 15.35
C ARG A 134 0.28 -3.33 14.82
N ASP A 135 0.66 -2.33 15.59
CA ASP A 135 1.83 -1.51 15.33
C ASP A 135 3.11 -2.28 15.68
N PHE A 136 3.59 -3.11 14.76
CA PHE A 136 4.77 -3.94 14.98
C PHE A 136 6.09 -3.20 14.70
N LEU A 137 6.10 -2.29 13.72
CA LEU A 137 7.27 -1.45 13.38
C LEU A 137 7.32 -0.15 14.18
N TRP A 138 6.41 0.05 15.13
CA TRP A 138 6.31 1.29 15.91
C TRP A 138 6.12 2.56 15.06
N LEU A 139 5.72 2.45 13.80
CA LEU A 139 5.45 3.59 12.91
C LEU A 139 4.38 4.51 13.51
N VAL A 140 3.38 3.96 14.20
CA VAL A 140 2.37 4.79 14.88
C VAL A 140 2.96 5.55 16.06
N ARG A 141 3.98 5.01 16.73
CA ARG A 141 4.70 5.72 17.81
C ARG A 141 5.65 6.78 17.27
N LEU A 142 6.31 6.51 16.13
CA LEU A 142 7.21 7.47 15.47
C LEU A 142 6.45 8.70 14.95
N GLN A 143 5.30 8.53 14.28
CA GLN A 143 4.49 9.68 13.84
C GLN A 143 4.06 10.55 15.03
N HIS A 144 3.65 9.93 16.16
CA HIS A 144 3.23 10.67 17.35
C HIS A 144 4.40 11.44 17.97
N LYS A 145 5.62 10.86 17.95
CA LYS A 145 6.82 11.53 18.44
C LYS A 145 7.16 12.74 17.58
N ILE A 146 7.18 12.59 16.25
CA ILE A 146 7.51 13.66 15.29
C ILE A 146 6.49 14.80 15.40
N PHE A 147 5.18 14.51 15.34
CA PHE A 147 4.14 15.53 15.43
C PHE A 147 4.11 16.26 16.78
N ARG A 148 4.45 15.57 17.87
CA ARG A 148 4.51 16.17 19.21
C ARG A 148 5.70 17.12 19.36
N THR A 149 6.84 16.83 18.71
CA THR A 149 7.96 17.79 18.60
C THR A 149 7.62 18.99 17.73
N SER A 150 6.82 18.84 16.67
CA SER A 150 6.40 19.95 15.81
C SER A 150 5.40 20.90 16.47
N ALA A 151 4.65 20.46 17.49
CA ALA A 151 3.69 21.28 18.23
C ALA A 151 4.29 21.99 19.47
N THR A 152 5.58 21.78 19.75
CA THR A 152 6.32 22.40 20.88
C THR A 152 7.40 23.38 20.44
N GLN A 153 7.41 23.73 19.15
CA GLN A 153 8.17 24.85 18.58
C GLN A 153 7.19 25.97 18.20
#